data_AF-A0A1Q8XJR6-F1
#
_entry.id   AF-A0A1Q8XJR6-F1
#
_cell.length_a   1.000
_cell.length_b   1.000
_cell.length_c   1.000
_cell.angle_alpha   90.00
_cell.angle_beta   90.00
_cell.angle_gamma   90.00
#
_symmetry.space_group_name_H-M   'P 1'
#
loop_
_entity.id
_entity.type
_entity.pdbx_description
1 polymer ?
#
loop_
_entity_poly.entity_id
_entity_poly.type
_entity_poly.pdbx_seq_one_letter_code
_entity_poly.pdbx_strand_id
1 'polypeptide(L)'
;MPTYSVDTAAVADTAARTRTRIATIQTEVDGMRGDIGLLQSCWTGTASDSMAACAADWHLTQIQVQSNLDQISLALDNAAVCYDDAETSNQGRFAGSTPAPAPTPAPAPAAGSAPLGAW
;
A
#
# COMPACT_ATOMS: atom_id res chain seq x y z
N MET A 1 14.90 24.04 0.50
CA MET A 1 13.81 23.32 1.19
C MET A 1 13.97 21.85 0.88
N PRO A 2 13.87 20.92 1.84
CA PRO A 2 14.03 19.49 1.54
C PRO A 2 12.82 19.02 0.73
N THR A 3 13.06 18.40 -0.41
CA THR A 3 12.02 17.77 -1.23
C THR A 3 11.68 16.43 -0.56
N TYR A 4 10.52 16.34 0.08
CA TYR A 4 9.95 15.06 0.48
C TYR A 4 9.43 14.35 -0.77
N SER A 5 10.33 13.71 -1.51
CA SER A 5 9.95 12.68 -2.47
C SER A 5 9.79 11.39 -1.67
N VAL A 6 8.57 10.98 -1.38
CA VAL A 6 8.35 9.58 -1.00
C VAL A 6 8.78 8.75 -2.21
N ASP A 7 9.74 7.85 -2.02
CA ASP A 7 10.11 6.87 -3.04
C ASP A 7 9.01 5.81 -3.11
N THR A 8 7.92 6.16 -3.79
CA THR A 8 6.72 5.34 -3.93
C THR A 8 7.04 4.02 -4.63
N ALA A 9 8.04 4.00 -5.50
CA ALA A 9 8.55 2.78 -6.13
C ALA A 9 9.19 1.84 -5.09
N ALA A 10 10.03 2.35 -4.18
CA ALA A 10 10.61 1.56 -3.11
C ALA A 10 9.56 0.99 -2.14
N VAL A 11 8.47 1.74 -1.87
CA VAL A 11 7.37 1.26 -1.02
C VAL A 11 6.58 0.14 -1.71
N ALA A 12 6.24 0.32 -2.99
CA ALA A 12 5.55 -0.71 -3.77
C ALA A 12 6.38 -2.00 -3.88
N ASP A 13 7.69 -1.90 -4.16
CA ASP A 13 8.61 -3.04 -4.19
C ASP A 13 8.66 -3.75 -2.83
N THR A 14 8.80 -2.99 -1.75
CA THR A 14 8.85 -3.54 -0.39
C THR A 14 7.54 -4.27 -0.04
N ALA A 15 6.39 -3.71 -0.43
CA ALA A 15 5.09 -4.34 -0.23
C ALA A 15 4.94 -5.64 -1.02
N ALA A 16 5.39 -5.68 -2.27
CA ALA A 16 5.41 -6.89 -3.10
C ALA A 16 6.30 -7.98 -2.49
N ARG A 17 7.54 -7.62 -2.09
CA ARG A 17 8.46 -8.54 -1.42
C ARG A 17 7.91 -9.06 -0.09
N THR A 18 7.17 -8.23 0.64
CA THR A 18 6.54 -8.62 1.90
C THR A 18 5.42 -9.64 1.66
N ARG A 19 4.58 -9.43 0.64
CA ARG A 19 3.53 -10.40 0.25
C ARG A 19 4.12 -11.76 -0.13
N THR A 20 5.22 -11.80 -0.88
CA THR A 20 5.93 -13.05 -1.18
C THR A 20 6.39 -13.77 0.10
N ARG A 21 6.97 -13.02 1.06
CA ARG A 21 7.42 -13.60 2.34
C ARG A 21 6.25 -14.14 3.15
N ILE A 22 5.11 -13.46 3.17
CA ILE A 22 3.89 -13.92 3.85
C ILE A 22 3.47 -15.30 3.30
N ALA A 23 3.39 -15.44 1.98
CA ALA A 23 3.03 -16.72 1.35
C ALA A 23 4.04 -17.84 1.67
N THR A 24 5.34 -17.52 1.68
CA THR A 24 6.38 -18.48 2.11
C THR A 24 6.16 -18.90 3.57
N ILE A 25 5.96 -17.95 4.49
CA ILE A 25 5.75 -18.28 5.92
C ILE A 25 4.52 -19.16 6.10
N GLN A 26 3.41 -18.88 5.40
CA GLN A 26 2.22 -19.73 5.44
C GLN A 26 2.52 -21.17 5.02
N THR A 27 3.29 -21.34 3.94
CA THR A 27 3.70 -22.65 3.44
C THR A 27 4.56 -23.40 4.47
N GLU A 28 5.54 -22.72 5.07
CA GLU A 28 6.42 -23.30 6.09
C GLU A 28 5.66 -23.68 7.37
N VAL A 29 4.69 -22.85 7.79
CA VAL A 29 3.82 -23.13 8.95
C VAL A 29 2.95 -24.36 8.69
N ASP A 30 2.37 -24.48 7.50
CA ASP A 30 1.60 -25.68 7.12
C ASP A 30 2.50 -26.92 7.02
N GLY A 31 3.73 -26.77 6.52
CA GLY A 31 4.73 -27.83 6.49
C GLY A 31 5.08 -28.34 7.88
N MET A 32 5.38 -27.43 8.82
CA MET A 32 5.72 -27.77 10.20
C MET A 32 4.56 -28.47 10.94
N ARG A 33 3.30 -28.11 10.65
CA ARG A 33 2.13 -28.86 11.14
C ARG A 33 2.14 -30.30 10.64
N GLY A 34 2.47 -30.53 9.36
CA GLY A 34 2.60 -31.87 8.79
C GLY A 34 3.69 -32.70 9.46
N ASP A 35 4.88 -32.12 9.62
CA ASP A 35 6.03 -32.78 10.25
C ASP A 35 5.74 -33.17 11.70
N ILE A 36 5.09 -32.30 12.46
CA ILE A 36 4.66 -32.58 13.84
C ILE A 36 3.65 -33.73 13.89
N GLY A 37 2.70 -33.78 12.95
CA GLY A 37 1.75 -34.91 12.85
C GLY A 37 2.44 -36.24 12.53
N LEU A 38 3.45 -36.22 11.66
CA LEU A 38 4.27 -37.41 11.38
C LEU A 38 5.05 -37.85 12.63
N LEU A 39 5.70 -36.92 13.33
CA LEU A 39 6.41 -37.20 14.58
C LEU A 39 5.49 -37.82 15.65
N GLN A 40 4.25 -37.31 15.78
CA GLN A 40 3.24 -37.90 16.65
C GLN A 40 2.92 -39.35 16.31
N SER A 41 2.85 -39.70 15.03
CA SER A 41 2.58 -41.09 14.60
C SER A 41 3.74 -42.04 14.89
N CYS A 42 4.97 -41.53 14.95
CA CYS A 42 6.19 -42.31 15.13
C CYS A 42 6.58 -42.53 16.61
N TRP A 43 6.14 -41.67 17.53
CA TRP A 43 6.44 -41.81 18.96
C TRP A 43 5.32 -42.55 19.70
N THR A 44 5.63 -43.79 20.10
CA THR A 44 4.75 -44.63 20.92
C THR A 44 5.24 -44.71 22.37
N GLY A 45 4.33 -44.90 23.33
CA GLY A 45 4.65 -45.09 24.74
C GLY A 45 4.61 -43.79 25.53
N THR A 46 5.37 -43.69 26.62
CA THR A 46 5.35 -42.51 27.51
C THR A 46 5.82 -41.21 26.85
N ALA A 47 6.51 -41.28 25.70
CA ALA A 47 6.88 -40.11 24.90
C ALA A 47 5.71 -39.51 24.09
N SER A 48 4.61 -40.25 23.95
CA SER A 48 3.42 -39.78 23.20
C SER A 48 2.77 -38.58 23.88
N ASP A 49 2.74 -38.53 25.22
CA ASP A 49 2.17 -37.40 25.96
C ASP A 49 2.97 -36.11 25.74
N SER A 50 4.31 -36.19 25.76
CA SER A 50 5.16 -35.03 25.46
C SER A 50 5.00 -34.54 24.02
N MET A 51 4.76 -35.44 23.07
CA MET A 51 4.51 -35.06 21.68
C MET A 51 3.13 -34.43 21.48
N ALA A 52 2.12 -34.94 22.20
CA ALA A 52 0.78 -34.36 22.22
C ALA A 52 0.82 -32.91 22.75
N ALA A 53 1.56 -32.66 23.83
CA ALA A 53 1.77 -31.31 24.34
C ALA A 53 2.48 -30.42 23.31
N CYS A 54 3.59 -30.88 22.72
CA CYS A 54 4.32 -30.13 21.70
C CYS A 54 3.42 -29.76 20.49
N ALA A 55 2.57 -30.69 20.03
CA ALA A 55 1.65 -30.41 18.93
C ALA A 55 0.57 -29.39 19.29
N ALA A 56 0.07 -29.42 20.53
CA ALA A 56 -0.88 -28.43 21.02
C ALA A 56 -0.25 -27.02 21.09
N ASP A 57 0.98 -26.93 21.61
CA ASP A 57 1.73 -25.66 21.68
C ASP A 57 2.02 -25.11 20.27
N TRP A 58 2.38 -25.99 19.33
CA TRP A 58 2.56 -25.61 17.94
C TRP A 58 1.26 -25.09 17.32
N HIS A 59 0.12 -25.74 17.58
CA HIS A 59 -1.16 -25.29 17.04
C HIS A 59 -1.52 -23.88 17.51
N LEU A 60 -1.28 -23.55 18.77
CA LEU A 60 -1.46 -22.18 19.29
C LEU A 60 -0.53 -21.19 18.56
N THR A 61 0.73 -21.58 18.37
CA THR A 61 1.73 -20.77 17.65
C THR A 61 1.29 -20.49 16.22
N GLN A 62 0.80 -21.51 15.51
CA GLN A 62 0.27 -21.39 14.14
C GLN A 62 -0.87 -20.37 14.07
N ILE A 63 -1.82 -20.40 15.01
CA ILE A 63 -2.93 -19.43 15.05
C ILE A 63 -2.39 -18.00 15.20
N GLN A 64 -1.42 -17.79 16.09
CA GLN A 64 -0.83 -16.47 16.29
C GLN A 64 -0.08 -15.97 15.05
N VAL A 65 0.68 -16.84 14.38
CA VAL A 65 1.37 -16.50 13.14
C VAL A 65 0.38 -16.10 12.06
N GLN A 66 -0.68 -16.89 11.85
CA GLN A 66 -1.72 -16.56 10.86
C GLN A 66 -2.36 -15.21 11.15
N SER A 67 -2.76 -14.96 12.40
CA SER A 67 -3.33 -13.66 12.81
C SER A 67 -2.39 -12.49 12.52
N ASN A 68 -1.09 -12.65 12.76
CA ASN A 68 -0.11 -11.59 12.49
C ASN A 68 0.07 -11.34 10.99
N LEU A 69 0.10 -12.40 10.17
CA LEU A 69 0.23 -12.29 8.72
C LEU A 69 -1.00 -11.64 8.08
N ASP A 70 -2.20 -11.94 8.59
CA ASP A 70 -3.44 -11.31 8.14
C ASP A 70 -3.45 -9.81 8.47
N GLN A 71 -3.01 -9.43 9.68
CA GLN A 71 -2.87 -8.01 10.06
C GLN A 71 -1.86 -7.26 9.18
N ILE A 72 -0.72 -7.88 8.87
CA ILE A 72 0.28 -7.28 7.97
C ILE A 72 -0.31 -7.13 6.57
N SER A 73 -1.01 -8.16 6.06
CA SER A 73 -1.64 -8.11 4.73
C SER A 73 -2.64 -6.96 4.63
N LEU A 74 -3.52 -6.81 5.64
CA LEU A 74 -4.49 -5.72 5.71
C LEU A 74 -3.80 -4.34 5.75
N ALA A 75 -2.72 -4.21 6.51
CA ALA A 75 -1.96 -2.97 6.58
C ALA A 75 -1.32 -2.61 5.23
N LEU A 76 -0.82 -3.61 4.48
CA LEU A 76 -0.27 -3.41 3.14
C LEU A 76 -1.34 -3.04 2.11
N ASP A 77 -2.56 -3.57 2.23
CA ASP A 77 -3.68 -3.19 1.36
C ASP A 77 -4.15 -1.76 1.65
N ASN A 78 -4.27 -1.39 2.94
CA ASN A 78 -4.61 -0.03 3.34
C ASN A 78 -3.56 1.00 2.86
N ALA A 79 -2.27 0.66 3.00
CA ALA A 79 -1.19 1.51 2.51
C ALA A 79 -1.32 1.76 1.00
N ALA A 80 -1.62 0.72 0.21
CA ALA A 80 -1.81 0.86 -1.24
C ALA A 80 -2.96 1.82 -1.59
N VAL A 81 -4.12 1.69 -0.93
CA VAL A 81 -5.27 2.59 -1.14
C VAL A 81 -4.93 4.04 -0.79
N CYS A 82 -4.25 4.26 0.35
CA CYS A 82 -3.85 5.61 0.77
C CYS A 82 -2.89 6.27 -0.24
N TYR A 83 -2.04 5.49 -0.90
CA TYR A 83 -1.15 5.99 -1.95
C TYR A 83 -1.92 6.41 -3.21
N ASP A 84 -2.88 5.60 -3.67
CA ASP A 84 -3.69 5.91 -4.85
C ASP A 84 -4.54 7.18 -4.62
N ASP A 85 -5.12 7.33 -3.43
CA ASP A 85 -5.88 8.52 -3.03
C ASP A 85 -5.00 9.77 -2.97
N ALA A 86 -3.79 9.64 -2.40
CA ALA A 86 -2.83 10.74 -2.31
C ALA A 86 -2.38 11.23 -3.70
N GLU A 87 -2.10 10.30 -4.62
CA GLU A 87 -1.70 10.61 -5.99
C GLU A 87 -2.84 11.29 -6.76
N THR A 88 -4.07 10.76 -6.68
CA THR A 88 -5.27 11.36 -7.29
C THR A 88 -5.51 12.79 -6.77
N SER A 89 -5.35 13.00 -5.46
CA SER A 89 -5.48 14.33 -4.84
C SER A 89 -4.44 15.31 -5.37
N ASN A 90 -3.19 14.86 -5.54
CA ASN A 90 -2.11 15.69 -6.08
C ASN A 90 -2.37 16.04 -7.55
N GLN A 91 -2.78 15.08 -8.38
CA GLN A 91 -3.13 15.34 -9.78
C GLN A 91 -4.24 16.39 -9.91
N GLY A 92 -5.27 16.33 -9.06
CA GLY A 92 -6.34 17.34 -9.05
C GLY A 92 -5.85 18.76 -8.72
N ARG A 93 -4.94 18.90 -7.75
CA ARG A 93 -4.35 20.20 -7.38
C ARG A 93 -3.54 20.83 -8.50
N PHE A 94 -2.80 20.02 -9.26
CA PHE A 94 -1.96 20.49 -10.38
C PHE A 94 -2.72 20.59 -11.71
N ALA A 95 -3.82 19.86 -11.90
CA ALA A 95 -4.71 20.05 -13.06
C ALA A 95 -5.49 21.37 -12.95
N GLY A 96 -5.90 21.74 -11.73
CA GLY A 96 -6.60 23.00 -11.43
C GLY A 96 -5.75 24.27 -11.55
N SER A 97 -4.43 24.16 -11.71
CA SER A 97 -3.53 25.31 -11.88
C SER A 97 -3.25 25.67 -13.35
N THR A 98 -3.93 25.04 -14.32
CA THR A 98 -3.90 25.50 -15.71
C THR A 98 -4.47 26.93 -15.74
N PRO A 99 -3.68 27.97 -16.09
CA PRO A 99 -4.20 29.32 -16.20
C PRO A 99 -5.30 29.31 -17.25
N ALA A 100 -6.51 29.74 -16.88
CA ALA A 100 -7.57 29.98 -17.85
C ALA A 100 -7.00 30.85 -18.99
N PRO A 101 -7.31 30.57 -20.27
CA PRO A 101 -6.89 31.45 -21.36
C PRO A 101 -7.36 32.87 -21.03
N ALA A 102 -6.42 33.82 -20.98
CA ALA A 102 -6.70 35.21 -20.63
C ALA A 102 -7.92 35.70 -21.45
N PRO A 103 -8.90 36.36 -20.83
CA PRO A 103 -10.03 36.90 -21.59
C PRO A 103 -9.47 37.83 -22.65
N THR A 104 -9.76 37.53 -23.93
CA THR A 104 -9.36 38.37 -25.05
C THR A 104 -9.87 39.78 -24.77
N PRO A 105 -9.01 40.82 -24.72
CA PRO A 105 -9.49 42.17 -24.46
C PRO A 105 -10.46 42.55 -25.58
N ALA A 106 -11.67 42.96 -25.20
CA ALA A 106 -12.68 43.44 -26.13
C ALA A 106 -12.13 44.62 -26.94
N PRO A 107 -12.44 44.74 -28.25
CA PRO A 107 -11.98 45.88 -29.04
C PRO A 107 -12.56 47.19 -28.48
N ALA A 108 -11.67 48.13 -28.14
CA ALA A 108 -12.05 49.46 -27.68
C ALA A 108 -12.85 50.20 -28.77
N PRO A 109 -13.89 50.98 -28.42
CA PRO A 109 -14.62 51.78 -29.39
C PRO A 109 -13.71 52.85 -29.98
N ALA A 110 -13.74 52.99 -31.31
CA ALA A 110 -13.02 54.01 -32.05
C ALA A 110 -13.41 55.40 -31.52
N ALA A 111 -12.48 56.06 -30.82
CA ALA A 111 -12.63 57.47 -30.49
C ALA A 111 -12.57 58.26 -31.80
N GLY A 112 -13.70 58.85 -32.16
CA GLY A 112 -13.89 59.62 -33.38
C GLY A 112 -12.90 60.78 -33.48
N SER A 113 -12.34 60.94 -34.66
CA SER A 113 -11.55 62.10 -35.07
C SER A 113 -12.38 63.38 -34.92
N ALA A 114 -11.91 64.31 -34.08
CA ALA A 114 -12.37 65.70 -34.10
C ALA A 114 -11.44 66.51 -35.03
N PRO A 115 -11.96 67.40 -35.89
CA PRO A 115 -11.17 68.07 -36.92
C PRO A 115 -10.35 69.23 -36.36
N LEU A 116 -9.19 69.45 -36.98
CA LEU A 116 -8.34 70.63 -36.86
C LEU A 116 -9.02 71.85 -37.48
N GLY A 117 -9.09 72.95 -36.73
CA GLY A 117 -9.43 74.30 -37.19
C GLY A 117 -9.85 75.17 -36.01
N ALA A 118 -9.53 76.46 -35.88
CA ALA A 118 -8.69 77.40 -36.60
C ALA A 118 -8.61 78.65 -35.68
N TRP A 119 -7.52 79.41 -35.79
CA TRP A 119 -7.21 80.72 -35.18
C TRP A 119 -6.71 80.71 -33.72
#